data_AF-A0A1Y5FDF8-F1
#
_entry.id   AF-A0A1Y5FDF8-F1
#
_cell.length_a   1.000
_cell.length_b   1.000
_cell.length_c   1.000
_cell.angle_alpha   90.00
_cell.angle_beta   90.00
_cell.angle_gamma   90.00
#
_symmetry.space_group_name_H-M   'P 1'
#
loop_
_entity.id
_entity.type
_entity.pdbx_description
1 polymer ?
#
loop_
_entity_poly.entity_id
_entity_poly.type
_entity_poly.pdbx_seq_one_letter_code
_entity_poly.pdbx_strand_id
1 'polypeptide(L)'
;MNTKEDVYHKICHAVLKMEISKGHLKWTLSDISREADVTRSLIYYYFGKEKKTILEEAFRYVTEVLFNTGNSERLGLVNRMKFVLERINSMPFIFVLFFLKKREDSELGRIVRKAEEELFVILKRDFPELTEKEVKQLYILELGSIAFNLDQNDVSDVFNYYESKQKTISDS
;
A
#
# COMPACT_ATOMS: atom_id res chain seq x y z
N MET A 1 14.41 -15.64 12.77
CA MET A 1 15.12 -15.77 11.48
C MET A 1 14.40 -14.82 10.54
N ASN A 2 14.99 -13.66 10.19
CA ASN A 2 14.32 -12.73 9.26
C ASN A 2 14.14 -13.46 7.93
N THR A 3 12.90 -13.64 7.50
CA THR A 3 12.60 -14.17 6.16
C THR A 3 13.08 -13.17 5.11
N LYS A 4 13.25 -13.61 3.85
CA LYS A 4 13.65 -12.69 2.78
C LYS A 4 12.67 -11.51 2.63
N GLU A 5 11.40 -11.76 2.93
CA GLU A 5 10.31 -10.80 2.89
C GLU A 5 10.42 -9.77 4.03
N ASP A 6 10.78 -10.20 5.24
CA ASP A 6 11.01 -9.28 6.38
C ASP A 6 12.11 -8.25 6.07
N VAL A 7 13.18 -8.66 5.39
CA VAL A 7 14.29 -7.76 5.01
C VAL A 7 13.83 -6.76 3.95
N TYR A 8 13.10 -7.22 2.93
CA TYR A 8 12.56 -6.37 1.88
C TYR A 8 11.66 -5.28 2.49
N HIS A 9 10.71 -5.66 3.36
CA HIS A 9 9.79 -4.73 4.02
C HIS A 9 10.52 -3.71 4.91
N LYS A 10 11.54 -4.14 5.66
CA LYS A 10 12.37 -3.23 6.47
C LYS A 10 13.07 -2.18 5.62
N ILE A 11 13.60 -2.56 4.47
CA ILE A 11 14.27 -1.63 3.55
C ILE A 11 13.27 -0.66 2.94
N CYS A 12 12.11 -1.13 2.45
CA CYS A 12 11.05 -0.26 1.93
C CYS A 12 10.60 0.76 2.99
N HIS A 13 10.34 0.30 4.22
CA HIS A 13 9.98 1.16 5.34
C HIS A 13 11.02 2.27 5.58
N ALA A 14 12.31 1.90 5.63
CA ALA A 14 13.39 2.85 5.82
C ALA A 14 13.50 3.87 4.67
N VAL A 15 13.36 3.42 3.42
CA VAL A 15 13.39 4.29 2.23
C VAL A 15 12.27 5.33 2.29
N LEU A 16 11.03 4.89 2.55
CA LEU A 16 9.86 5.76 2.62
C LEU A 16 9.95 6.75 3.79
N LYS A 17 10.41 6.30 4.96
CA LYS A 17 10.64 7.17 6.12
C LYS A 17 11.72 8.23 5.83
N MET A 18 12.77 7.85 5.13
CA MET A 18 13.82 8.80 4.74
C MET A 18 13.37 9.75 3.62
N GLU A 19 12.54 9.28 2.70
CA GLU A 19 11.93 10.09 1.65
C GLU A 19 11.05 11.19 2.24
N ILE A 20 10.23 10.88 3.24
CA ILE A 20 9.38 11.89 3.89
C ILE A 20 10.17 12.84 4.80
N SER A 21 11.17 12.34 5.52
CA SER A 21 11.91 13.15 6.51
C SER A 21 12.99 14.03 5.88
N LYS A 22 13.68 13.55 4.84
CA LYS A 22 14.77 14.29 4.19
C LYS A 22 14.35 14.93 2.87
N GLY A 23 13.26 14.45 2.27
CA GLY A 23 12.77 14.90 0.97
C GLY A 23 13.33 14.10 -0.20
N HIS A 24 12.78 14.38 -1.39
CA HIS A 24 12.91 13.52 -2.56
C HIS A 24 14.35 13.21 -2.94
N LEU A 25 14.72 11.93 -2.84
CA LEU A 25 16.05 11.41 -3.15
C LEU A 25 17.20 12.14 -2.41
N LYS A 26 16.95 12.79 -1.28
CA LYS A 26 17.99 13.48 -0.47
C LYS A 26 18.64 12.58 0.58
N TRP A 27 18.13 11.37 0.77
CA TRP A 27 18.69 10.36 1.67
C TRP A 27 19.88 9.61 1.08
N THR A 28 20.66 8.92 1.89
CA THR A 28 21.81 8.11 1.45
C THR A 28 21.58 6.63 1.77
N LEU A 29 22.32 5.73 1.11
CA LEU A 29 22.27 4.31 1.45
C LEU A 29 22.75 4.01 2.88
N SER A 30 23.60 4.87 3.44
CA SER A 30 23.97 4.81 4.85
C SER A 30 22.79 5.09 5.77
N ASP A 31 21.92 6.03 5.39
CA ASP A 31 20.70 6.32 6.15
C ASP A 31 19.76 5.11 6.13
N ILE A 32 19.53 4.53 4.94
CA ILE A 32 18.67 3.34 4.79
C ILE A 32 19.24 2.16 5.58
N SER A 33 20.53 1.89 5.44
CA SER A 33 21.24 0.81 6.14
C SER A 33 21.12 0.92 7.66
N ARG A 34 21.26 2.13 8.21
CA ARG A 34 21.12 2.40 9.64
C ARG A 34 19.68 2.26 10.11
N GLU A 35 18.73 2.79 9.36
CA GLU A 35 17.31 2.78 9.72
C GLU A 35 16.70 1.37 9.63
N ALA A 36 17.06 0.60 8.61
CA ALA A 36 16.55 -0.76 8.41
C ALA A 36 17.33 -1.84 9.19
N ASP A 37 18.45 -1.48 9.84
CA ASP A 37 19.39 -2.40 10.48
C ASP A 37 19.88 -3.51 9.53
N VAL A 38 20.35 -3.11 8.34
CA VAL A 38 20.86 -4.01 7.30
C VAL A 38 22.14 -3.47 6.68
N THR A 39 22.94 -4.34 6.05
CA THR A 39 24.12 -3.90 5.30
C THR A 39 23.74 -3.28 3.95
N ARG A 40 24.57 -2.37 3.42
CA ARG A 40 24.37 -1.81 2.07
C ARG A 40 24.37 -2.90 0.98
N SER A 41 25.20 -3.93 1.16
CA SER A 41 25.24 -5.07 0.23
C SER A 41 23.89 -5.79 0.14
N LEU A 42 23.17 -5.89 1.27
CA LEU A 42 21.83 -6.47 1.28
C LEU A 42 20.83 -5.58 0.54
N ILE A 43 20.91 -4.26 0.71
CA ILE A 43 20.09 -3.32 -0.07
C ILE A 43 20.32 -3.52 -1.58
N TYR A 44 21.58 -3.62 -2.01
CA TYR A 44 21.91 -3.86 -3.42
C TYR A 44 21.41 -5.19 -3.95
N TYR A 45 21.42 -6.23 -3.13
CA TYR A 45 20.93 -7.55 -3.52
C TYR A 45 19.43 -7.53 -3.84
N TYR A 46 18.63 -6.78 -3.07
CA TYR A 46 17.19 -6.71 -3.27
C TYR A 46 16.75 -5.69 -4.33
N PHE A 47 17.39 -4.52 -4.36
CA PHE A 47 16.88 -3.36 -5.10
C PHE A 47 17.85 -2.82 -6.17
N GLY A 48 19.04 -3.40 -6.28
CA GLY A 48 20.11 -2.85 -7.11
C GLY A 48 20.74 -1.59 -6.51
N LYS A 49 21.53 -0.87 -7.33
CA LYS A 49 22.39 0.24 -6.85
C LYS A 49 21.77 1.62 -7.07
N GLU A 50 20.75 1.73 -7.92
CA GLU A 50 20.19 3.01 -8.32
C GLU A 50 19.14 3.49 -7.31
N LYS A 51 19.38 4.65 -6.69
CA LYS A 51 18.46 5.22 -5.69
C LYS A 51 17.04 5.41 -6.22
N LYS A 52 16.92 5.78 -7.49
CA LYS A 52 15.63 5.97 -8.16
C LYS A 52 14.85 4.65 -8.20
N THR A 53 15.49 3.57 -8.64
CA THR A 53 14.90 2.22 -8.64
C THR A 53 14.51 1.75 -7.24
N ILE A 54 15.40 1.95 -6.25
CA ILE A 54 15.10 1.63 -4.85
C ILE A 54 13.83 2.36 -4.37
N LEU A 55 13.69 3.64 -4.72
CA LEU A 55 12.53 4.45 -4.36
C LEU A 55 11.25 3.98 -5.07
N GLU A 56 11.34 3.68 -6.36
CA GLU A 56 10.21 3.17 -7.15
C GLU A 56 9.67 1.86 -6.59
N GLU A 57 10.56 0.92 -6.24
CA GLU A 57 10.17 -0.34 -5.59
C GLU A 57 9.55 -0.11 -4.20
N ALA A 58 10.10 0.82 -3.41
CA ALA A 58 9.48 1.20 -2.15
C ALA A 58 8.08 1.82 -2.35
N PHE A 59 7.82 2.51 -3.46
CA PHE A 59 6.49 3.02 -3.82
C PHE A 59 5.54 1.94 -4.34
N ARG A 60 6.03 0.87 -4.98
CA ARG A 60 5.20 -0.31 -5.27
C ARG A 60 4.72 -0.93 -3.96
N TYR A 61 5.62 -1.07 -2.98
CA TYR A 61 5.25 -1.52 -1.64
C TYR A 61 4.19 -0.62 -0.97
N VAL A 62 4.24 0.71 -1.12
CA VAL A 62 3.16 1.61 -0.66
C VAL A 62 1.80 1.21 -1.23
N THR A 63 1.74 0.98 -2.54
CA THR A 63 0.48 0.61 -3.20
C THR A 63 0.02 -0.79 -2.86
N GLU A 64 0.94 -1.74 -2.69
CA GLU A 64 0.63 -3.10 -2.22
C GLU A 64 0.07 -3.09 -0.80
N VAL A 65 0.64 -2.29 0.10
CA VAL A 65 0.12 -2.14 1.47
C VAL A 65 -1.27 -1.52 1.47
N LEU A 66 -1.51 -0.46 0.68
CA LEU A 66 -2.79 0.24 0.66
C LEU A 66 -3.90 -0.57 -0.01
N PHE A 67 -3.59 -1.33 -1.04
CA PHE A 67 -4.60 -1.98 -1.88
C PHE A 67 -4.61 -3.50 -1.73
N ASN A 68 -3.66 -4.07 -0.98
CA ASN A 68 -3.48 -5.51 -0.76
C ASN A 68 -3.38 -6.30 -2.08
N THR A 69 -2.70 -5.73 -3.08
CA THR A 69 -2.59 -6.31 -4.42
C THR A 69 -1.48 -7.36 -4.55
N GLY A 70 -0.54 -7.43 -3.60
CA GLY A 70 0.60 -8.35 -3.62
C GLY A 70 0.40 -9.71 -2.93
N ASN A 71 -0.72 -9.91 -2.21
CA ASN A 71 -0.95 -11.14 -1.45
C ASN A 71 -1.52 -12.28 -2.31
N SER A 72 -0.96 -13.48 -2.17
CA SER A 72 -1.42 -14.71 -2.84
C SER A 72 -2.80 -15.17 -2.38
N GLU A 73 -3.18 -14.83 -1.15
CA GLU A 73 -4.51 -15.03 -0.61
C GLU A 73 -5.34 -13.75 -0.77
N ARG A 74 -6.41 -13.87 -1.55
CA ARG A 74 -7.32 -12.77 -1.81
C ARG A 74 -8.19 -12.54 -0.58
N LEU A 75 -7.91 -11.48 0.18
CA LEU A 75 -8.72 -11.12 1.34
C LEU A 75 -10.07 -10.53 0.91
N GLY A 76 -11.16 -10.92 1.58
CA GLY A 76 -12.44 -10.23 1.50
C GLY A 76 -12.32 -8.77 1.97
N LEU A 77 -13.27 -7.91 1.60
CA LEU A 77 -13.20 -6.46 1.81
C LEU A 77 -12.91 -6.08 3.26
N VAL A 78 -13.63 -6.65 4.22
CA VAL A 78 -13.47 -6.37 5.65
C VAL A 78 -12.08 -6.79 6.15
N ASN A 79 -11.64 -8.01 5.80
CA ASN A 79 -10.34 -8.50 6.23
C ASN A 79 -9.20 -7.70 5.59
N ARG A 80 -9.35 -7.31 4.32
CA ARG A 80 -8.43 -6.41 3.63
C ARG A 80 -8.34 -5.07 4.36
N MET A 81 -9.47 -4.46 4.71
CA MET A 81 -9.46 -3.16 5.39
C MET A 81 -8.87 -3.22 6.80
N LYS A 82 -9.14 -4.28 7.57
CA LYS A 82 -8.48 -4.52 8.86
C LYS A 82 -6.96 -4.61 8.70
N PHE A 83 -6.50 -5.41 7.73
CA PHE A 83 -5.08 -5.54 7.41
C PHE A 83 -4.45 -4.19 7.01
N VAL A 84 -5.09 -3.43 6.11
CA VAL A 84 -4.57 -2.13 5.66
C VAL A 84 -4.48 -1.16 6.85
N LEU A 85 -5.50 -1.07 7.69
CA LEU A 85 -5.51 -0.19 8.87
C LEU A 85 -4.43 -0.58 9.89
N GLU A 86 -4.20 -1.88 10.11
CA GLU A 86 -3.09 -2.35 10.94
C GLU A 86 -1.73 -1.88 10.39
N ARG A 87 -1.52 -2.06 9.09
CA ARG A 87 -0.28 -1.65 8.43
C ARG A 87 -0.07 -0.14 8.46
N ILE A 88 -1.10 0.65 8.17
CA ILE A 88 -1.01 2.11 8.22
C ILE A 88 -0.74 2.61 9.64
N ASN A 89 -1.32 2.00 10.67
CA ASN A 89 -1.01 2.36 12.06
C ASN A 89 0.46 2.14 12.40
N SER A 90 1.09 1.08 11.88
CA SER A 90 2.53 0.86 12.04
C SER A 90 3.40 1.77 11.16
N MET A 91 2.86 2.29 10.05
CA MET A 91 3.59 3.09 9.06
C MET A 91 2.75 4.29 8.53
N PRO A 92 2.43 5.30 9.37
CA PRO A 92 1.45 6.34 9.00
C PRO A 92 1.84 7.18 7.77
N PHE A 93 3.14 7.33 7.52
CA PHE A 93 3.65 8.08 6.39
C PHE A 93 3.32 7.47 5.02
N ILE A 94 2.93 6.19 4.95
CA ILE A 94 2.51 5.53 3.71
C ILE A 94 1.32 6.27 3.09
N PHE A 95 0.31 6.58 3.90
CA PHE A 95 -0.88 7.29 3.42
C PHE A 95 -0.55 8.72 2.97
N VAL A 96 0.34 9.39 3.69
CA VAL A 96 0.82 10.74 3.33
C VAL A 96 1.57 10.71 1.99
N LEU A 97 2.51 9.79 1.81
CA LEU A 97 3.29 9.65 0.57
C LEU A 97 2.39 9.32 -0.63
N PHE A 98 1.42 8.40 -0.45
CA PHE A 98 0.41 8.11 -1.45
C PHE A 98 -0.33 9.39 -1.88
N PHE A 99 -0.87 10.15 -0.93
CA PHE A 99 -1.66 11.33 -1.23
C PHE A 99 -0.84 12.42 -1.93
N LEU A 100 0.39 12.66 -1.48
CA LEU A 100 1.30 13.64 -2.09
C LEU A 100 1.68 13.25 -3.52
N LYS A 101 1.94 11.98 -3.79
CA LYS A 101 2.45 11.52 -5.09
C LYS A 101 1.39 11.23 -6.13
N LYS A 102 0.18 10.83 -5.73
CA LYS A 102 -0.91 10.43 -6.63
C LYS A 102 -1.17 11.40 -7.80
N ARG A 103 -1.06 12.71 -7.55
CA ARG A 103 -1.36 13.76 -8.54
C ARG A 103 -0.15 14.31 -9.27
N GLU A 104 1.06 13.89 -8.90
CA GLU A 104 2.27 14.36 -9.57
C GLU A 104 2.39 13.72 -10.96
N ASP A 105 2.85 14.50 -11.94
CA ASP A 105 3.31 13.98 -13.22
C ASP A 105 4.75 13.48 -13.09
N SER A 106 4.90 12.40 -12.34
CA SER A 106 6.18 11.74 -12.06
C SER A 106 6.05 10.22 -12.18
N GLU A 107 7.17 9.52 -12.20
CA GLU A 107 7.17 8.05 -12.23
C GLU A 107 6.46 7.47 -10.99
N LEU A 108 6.69 8.06 -9.82
CA LEU A 108 6.01 7.66 -8.58
C LEU A 108 4.49 7.89 -8.68
N GLY A 109 4.07 9.03 -9.24
CA GLY A 109 2.65 9.29 -9.49
C GLY A 109 2.03 8.29 -10.48
N ARG A 110 2.78 7.87 -11.51
CA ARG A 110 2.34 6.81 -12.44
C ARG A 110 2.19 5.46 -11.76
N ILE A 111 3.13 5.07 -10.89
CA ILE A 111 3.04 3.83 -10.09
C ILE A 111 1.75 3.83 -9.27
N VAL A 112 1.46 4.93 -8.57
CA VAL A 112 0.26 5.06 -7.73
C VAL A 112 -1.03 4.96 -8.57
N ARG A 113 -1.13 5.73 -9.66
CA ARG A 113 -2.33 5.72 -10.50
C ARG A 113 -2.58 4.36 -11.15
N LYS A 114 -1.53 3.69 -11.61
CA LYS A 114 -1.64 2.35 -12.17
C LYS A 114 -2.18 1.36 -11.14
N ALA A 115 -1.67 1.39 -9.91
CA ALA A 115 -2.16 0.52 -8.84
C ALA A 115 -3.62 0.82 -8.46
N GLU A 116 -4.06 2.08 -8.52
CA GLU A 116 -5.48 2.42 -8.36
C GLU A 116 -6.34 1.87 -9.50
N GLU A 117 -5.90 1.99 -10.75
CA GLU A 117 -6.61 1.41 -11.90
C GLU A 117 -6.78 -0.11 -11.73
N GLU A 118 -5.72 -0.80 -11.31
CA GLU A 118 -5.76 -2.23 -10.99
C GLU A 118 -6.74 -2.53 -9.85
N LEU A 119 -6.75 -1.71 -8.79
CA LEU A 119 -7.73 -1.83 -7.71
C LEU A 119 -9.17 -1.67 -8.24
N PHE A 120 -9.44 -0.70 -9.11
CA PHE A 120 -10.79 -0.52 -9.67
C PHE A 120 -11.25 -1.75 -10.45
N VAL A 121 -10.35 -2.41 -11.19
CA VAL A 121 -10.64 -3.68 -11.87
C VAL A 121 -10.97 -4.78 -10.85
N ILE A 122 -10.20 -4.88 -9.77
CA ILE A 122 -10.42 -5.85 -8.67
C ILE A 122 -11.76 -5.61 -7.99
N LEU A 123 -12.06 -4.37 -7.61
CA LEU A 123 -13.33 -4.00 -6.97
C LEU A 123 -14.50 -4.30 -7.89
N LYS A 124 -14.41 -3.96 -9.19
CA LYS A 124 -15.50 -4.25 -10.13
C LYS A 124 -15.71 -5.76 -10.33
N ARG A 125 -14.63 -6.56 -10.26
CA ARG A 125 -14.72 -8.03 -10.28
C ARG A 125 -15.39 -8.58 -9.02
N ASP A 126 -15.06 -8.04 -7.85
CA ASP A 126 -15.60 -8.49 -6.56
C ASP A 126 -17.02 -8.03 -6.28
N PHE A 127 -17.41 -6.92 -6.90
CA PHE A 127 -18.71 -6.29 -6.75
C PHE A 127 -19.35 -6.04 -8.12
N PRO A 128 -19.66 -7.10 -8.89
CA PRO A 128 -20.13 -6.97 -10.27
C PRO A 128 -21.45 -6.20 -10.40
N GLU A 129 -22.32 -6.27 -9.39
CA GLU A 129 -23.61 -5.58 -9.34
C GLU A 129 -23.49 -4.08 -9.05
N LEU A 130 -22.37 -3.63 -8.48
CA LEU A 130 -22.17 -2.21 -8.20
C LEU A 130 -21.92 -1.44 -9.49
N THR A 131 -22.57 -0.30 -9.64
CA THR A 131 -22.26 0.66 -10.70
C THR A 131 -20.85 1.23 -10.52
N GLU A 132 -20.27 1.80 -11.58
CA GLU A 132 -18.96 2.48 -11.46
C GLU A 132 -18.96 3.59 -10.40
N LYS A 133 -20.10 4.27 -10.23
CA LYS A 133 -20.28 5.29 -9.20
C LYS A 133 -20.20 4.68 -7.80
N GLU A 134 -20.87 3.55 -7.57
CA GLU A 134 -20.83 2.85 -6.28
C GLU A 134 -19.46 2.26 -5.98
N VAL A 135 -18.74 1.76 -6.99
CA VAL A 135 -17.33 1.34 -6.83
C VAL A 135 -16.45 2.53 -6.43
N LYS A 136 -16.65 3.72 -7.02
CA LYS A 136 -15.94 4.94 -6.60
C LYS A 136 -16.30 5.36 -5.18
N GLN A 137 -17.57 5.20 -4.78
CA GLN A 137 -17.99 5.47 -3.40
C GLN A 137 -17.33 4.51 -2.41
N LEU A 138 -17.25 3.21 -2.75
CA LEU A 138 -16.52 2.22 -1.96
C LEU A 138 -15.03 2.62 -1.83
N TYR A 139 -14.38 2.95 -2.95
CA TYR A 139 -12.98 3.40 -2.93
C TYR A 139 -12.78 4.65 -2.04
N ILE A 140 -13.69 5.63 -2.11
CA ILE A 140 -13.65 6.81 -1.25
C ILE A 140 -13.85 6.42 0.23
N LEU A 141 -14.73 5.45 0.52
CA LEU A 141 -14.94 4.94 1.87
C LEU A 141 -13.69 4.23 2.41
N GLU A 142 -12.99 3.45 1.59
CA GLU A 142 -11.70 2.83 1.94
C GLU A 142 -10.66 3.90 2.31
N LEU A 143 -10.46 4.89 1.44
CA LEU A 143 -9.54 6.00 1.72
C LEU A 143 -9.97 6.82 2.94
N GLY A 144 -11.27 7.06 3.10
CA GLY A 144 -11.84 7.79 4.23
C GLY A 144 -11.61 7.05 5.55
N SER A 145 -11.74 5.73 5.55
CA SER A 145 -11.46 4.88 6.72
C SER A 145 -9.99 4.97 7.15
N ILE A 146 -9.08 4.98 6.18
CA ILE A 146 -7.64 5.15 6.44
C ILE A 146 -7.35 6.57 6.97
N ALA A 147 -7.88 7.60 6.32
CA ALA A 147 -7.68 9.00 6.70
C ALA A 147 -8.26 9.33 8.09
N PHE A 148 -9.42 8.75 8.42
CA PHE A 148 -10.07 8.88 9.72
C PHE A 148 -9.37 8.07 10.81
N ASN A 149 -8.48 7.15 10.44
CA ASN A 149 -7.90 6.15 11.32
C ASN A 149 -8.97 5.32 12.04
N LEU A 150 -9.88 4.74 11.25
CA LEU A 150 -10.96 3.89 11.73
C LEU A 150 -10.42 2.74 12.60
N ASP A 151 -11.06 2.47 13.74
CA ASP A 151 -10.73 1.32 14.57
C ASP A 151 -11.02 0.02 13.81
N GLN A 152 -10.12 -0.97 13.91
CA GLN A 152 -10.29 -2.24 13.22
C GLN A 152 -11.56 -3.00 13.63
N ASN A 153 -12.06 -2.76 14.85
CA ASN A 153 -13.28 -3.36 15.36
C ASN A 153 -14.54 -2.82 14.66
N ASP A 154 -14.49 -1.57 14.18
CA ASP A 154 -15.62 -0.88 13.54
C ASP A 154 -15.72 -1.15 12.03
N VAL A 155 -14.70 -1.79 11.44
CA VAL A 155 -14.64 -2.05 9.98
C VAL A 155 -15.84 -2.85 9.49
N SER A 156 -16.25 -3.88 10.21
CA SER A 156 -17.40 -4.70 9.81
C SER A 156 -18.69 -3.87 9.74
N ASP A 157 -18.89 -2.95 10.69
CA ASP A 157 -20.08 -2.11 10.73
C ASP A 157 -20.08 -1.07 9.60
N VAL A 158 -18.92 -0.46 9.32
CA VAL A 158 -18.77 0.54 8.25
C VAL A 158 -18.96 -0.07 6.86
N PHE A 159 -18.51 -1.31 6.65
CA PHE A 159 -18.50 -1.94 5.34
C PHE A 159 -19.61 -2.99 5.14
N ASN A 160 -20.53 -3.18 6.10
CA ASN A 160 -21.56 -4.22 6.07
C ASN A 160 -22.38 -4.26 4.76
N TYR A 161 -22.79 -3.10 4.26
CA TYR A 161 -23.56 -2.95 3.03
C TYR A 161 -22.80 -3.51 1.84
N TYR A 162 -21.50 -3.20 1.75
CA TYR A 162 -20.66 -3.70 0.67
C TYR A 162 -20.30 -5.16 0.87
N GLU A 163 -19.97 -5.59 2.09
CA GLU A 163 -19.64 -7.00 2.38
C GLU A 163 -20.74 -7.96 1.94
N SER A 164 -22.02 -7.63 2.18
CA SER A 164 -23.17 -8.44 1.73
C SER A 164 -23.29 -8.60 0.21
N LYS A 165 -22.61 -7.73 -0.55
CA LYS A 165 -22.59 -7.64 -2.02
C LYS A 165 -21.28 -8.19 -2.61
N GLN A 166 -20.36 -8.66 -1.77
CA GLN A 166 -19.11 -9.21 -2.25
C GLN A 166 -19.35 -10.62 -2.79
N LYS A 167 -18.85 -10.90 -3.99
CA LYS A 167 -18.74 -12.28 -4.47
C LYS A 167 -17.88 -13.10 -3.52
N THR A 168 -18.38 -14.26 -3.13
CA THR A 168 -17.62 -15.25 -2.36
C THR A 168 -16.40 -15.72 -3.15
N ILE A 169 -15.24 -15.80 -2.48
CA ILE A 169 -13.95 -16.20 -3.10
C ILE A 169 -14.02 -17.60 -3.75
N SER A 170 -15.02 -18.40 -3.40
CA SER A 170 -15.31 -19.72 -3.98
C SER A 170 -16.00 -19.72 -5.35
N ASP A 171 -16.40 -18.56 -5.89
CA ASP A 171 -17.13 -18.45 -7.17
C ASP A 171 -16.23 -18.07 -8.38
N SER A 172 -14.90 -18.19 -8.23
CA SER A 172 -13.91 -17.86 -9.27
C SER A 172 -12.94 -18.99 -9.56
#